data_AF-A0A6M1YKK0-F1
#
_entry.id   AF-A0A6M1YKK0-F1
#
_cell.length_a   1.000
_cell.length_b   1.000
_cell.length_c   1.000
_cell.angle_alpha   90.00
_cell.angle_beta   90.00
_cell.angle_gamma   90.00
#
_symmetry.space_group_name_H-M   'P 1'
#
loop_
_entity.id
_entity.type
_entity.pdbx_description
1 polymer ?
#
loop_
_entity_poly.entity_id
_entity_poly.type
_entity_poly.pdbx_seq_one_letter_code
_entity_poly.pdbx_strand_id
1 'polypeptide(L)' 'FSQGIKNKPGDFVVKLQDPTKKAFLYSTKVNLDDFVGKKVTLKVSPRPNNNFAYPAYFVNQVEVQ' A
#
# COMPACT_ATOMS: atom_id res chain seq x y z
N PHE A 1 11.10 -20.27 -15.95
CA PHE A 1 10.37 -20.71 -14.75
C PHE A 1 9.70 -19.50 -14.09
N SER A 2 8.44 -19.24 -14.40
CA SER A 2 7.66 -18.21 -13.71
C SER A 2 6.96 -18.86 -12.52
N GLN A 3 7.66 -19.00 -11.39
CA GLN A 3 6.96 -19.24 -10.13
C GLN A 3 6.12 -17.98 -9.86
N GLY A 4 4.81 -18.08 -10.07
CA GLY A 4 3.88 -17.04 -9.64
C GLY A 4 4.13 -16.77 -8.18
N ILE A 5 4.65 -15.57 -7.87
CA ILE A 5 4.92 -15.14 -6.50
C ILE A 5 3.56 -15.00 -5.81
N LYS A 6 3.08 -16.11 -5.24
CA LYS A 6 1.75 -16.25 -4.63
C LYS A 6 1.58 -15.42 -3.35
N ASN A 7 2.68 -14.80 -2.88
CA ASN A 7 2.79 -14.05 -1.62
C ASN A 7 3.58 -12.75 -1.81
N LYS A 8 3.21 -11.87 -2.75
CA LYS A 8 3.75 -10.50 -2.70
C LYS A 8 3.13 -9.78 -1.50
N PRO A 9 3.92 -9.23 -0.57
CA PRO A 9 3.37 -8.42 0.51
C PRO A 9 2.84 -7.11 -0.07
N GLY A 10 1.53 -6.89 0.07
CA GLY A 10 0.83 -5.69 -0.38
C GLY A 10 0.41 -5.73 -1.85
N ASP A 11 -0.77 -5.20 -2.12
CA ASP A 11 -1.26 -4.98 -3.49
C ASP A 11 -0.54 -3.78 -4.12
N PHE A 12 -0.18 -2.79 -3.28
CA PHE A 12 0.51 -1.57 -3.69
C PHE A 12 1.64 -1.20 -2.71
N VAL A 13 2.63 -0.45 -3.23
CA VAL A 13 3.67 0.20 -2.43
C VAL A 13 3.51 1.70 -2.58
N VAL A 14 3.40 2.42 -1.46
CA VAL A 14 3.30 3.88 -1.43
C VAL A 14 4.62 4.50 -0.96
N LYS A 15 5.03 5.60 -1.60
CA LYS A 15 6.06 6.50 -1.10
C LYS A 15 5.39 7.54 -0.22
N LEU A 16 5.84 7.67 1.02
CA LEU A 16 5.33 8.69 1.93
C LEU A 16 5.91 10.07 1.56
N GLN A 17 5.45 11.12 2.24
CA GLN A 17 6.03 12.47 2.09
C GLN A 17 7.54 12.47 2.27
N ASP A 18 8.04 11.65 3.21
CA ASP A 18 9.44 11.30 3.27
C ASP A 18 9.75 10.24 2.19
N PRO A 19 10.51 10.58 1.13
CA PRO A 19 10.75 9.69 0.00
C PRO A 19 11.59 8.46 0.38
N THR A 20 12.24 8.47 1.54
CA THR A 20 13.00 7.31 2.06
C THR A 20 12.08 6.27 2.70
N LYS A 21 10.85 6.64 3.06
CA LYS A 21 9.88 5.78 3.72
C LYS A 21 8.87 5.23 2.72
N LYS A 22 8.68 3.91 2.79
CA LYS A 22 7.69 3.17 2.01
C LYS A 22 6.78 2.39 2.94
N ALA A 23 5.58 2.09 2.46
CA ALA A 23 4.65 1.20 3.15
C ALA A 23 3.93 0.31 2.15
N PHE A 24 3.56 -0.89 2.60
CA PHE A 24 2.69 -1.78 1.86
C PHE A 24 1.23 -1.41 2.14
N LEU A 25 0.44 -1.32 1.08
CA LEU A 25 -0.98 -1.09 1.15
C LEU A 25 -1.72 -2.34 0.72
N TYR A 26 -2.75 -2.66 1.50
CA TYR A 26 -3.70 -3.71 1.21
C TYR A 26 -5.04 -3.03 0.98
N SER A 27 -5.56 -3.10 -0.24
CA SER A 27 -6.84 -2.50 -0.51
C SER A 27 -7.95 -3.49 -0.15
N THR A 28 -8.86 -3.07 0.71
CA THR A 28 -9.99 -3.93 1.11
C THR A 28 -11.26 -3.60 0.33
N LYS A 29 -11.50 -2.31 0.04
CA LYS A 29 -12.74 -1.82 -0.60
C LYS A 29 -12.54 -0.69 -1.61
N VAL A 30 -11.33 -0.13 -1.72
CA VAL A 30 -11.08 1.05 -2.55
C VAL A 30 -10.24 0.66 -3.77
N ASN A 31 -10.70 0.94 -4.98
CA ASN A 31 -9.85 0.69 -6.14
C ASN A 31 -8.65 1.66 -6.12
N LEU A 32 -7.45 1.17 -5.83
CA LEU A 32 -6.24 2.00 -5.76
C LEU A 32 -5.58 2.22 -7.11
N ASP A 33 -5.91 1.40 -8.12
CA ASP A 33 -5.36 1.53 -9.48
C ASP A 33 -5.67 2.91 -10.08
N ASP A 34 -6.86 3.45 -9.81
CA ASP A 34 -7.30 4.78 -10.27
C ASP A 34 -6.48 5.94 -9.69
N PHE A 35 -5.68 5.68 -8.66
CA PHE A 35 -4.87 6.66 -7.93
C PHE A 35 -3.37 6.46 -8.10
N VAL A 36 -2.94 5.45 -8.87
CA VAL A 36 -1.52 5.22 -9.16
C VAL A 36 -0.94 6.45 -9.87
N GLY A 37 0.19 6.94 -9.35
CA GLY A 37 0.88 8.13 -9.86
C GLY A 37 0.28 9.46 -9.41
N LYS A 38 -0.87 9.47 -8.70
CA LYS A 38 -1.46 10.68 -8.13
C LYS A 38 -0.96 10.92 -6.71
N LYS A 39 -0.93 12.19 -6.32
CA LYS A 39 -0.73 12.56 -4.93
C LYS A 39 -2.05 12.46 -4.20
N VAL A 40 -2.12 11.57 -3.21
CA VAL A 40 -3.34 11.28 -2.45
C VAL A 40 -3.06 11.29 -0.96
N THR A 41 -4.08 11.59 -0.18
CA THR A 41 -4.12 11.38 1.26
C THR A 41 -4.88 10.08 1.54
N LEU A 42 -4.28 9.19 2.32
CA LEU A 42 -4.86 7.89 2.66
C LEU A 42 -5.24 7.85 4.13
N LYS A 43 -6.49 7.49 4.44
CA LYS A 43 -6.87 7.06 5.79
C LYS A 43 -6.68 5.56 5.89
N VAL A 44 -5.79 5.16 6.79
CA VAL A 44 -5.32 3.77 6.89
C VAL A 44 -5.32 3.27 8.32
N SER A 45 -5.39 1.96 8.50
CA SER A 45 -5.22 1.29 9.79
C SER A 45 -4.03 0.32 9.76
N PRO A 46 -3.26 0.17 10.85
CA PRO A 46 -2.12 -0.73 10.89
C PRO A 46 -2.51 -2.18 10.61
N ARG A 47 -1.65 -2.90 9.90
CA ARG A 47 -1.79 -4.34 9.64
C ARG A 47 -0.53 -5.07 10.11
N PRO A 48 -0.66 -6.20 10.84
CA PRO A 48 0.47 -7.09 11.08
C PRO A 48 1.14 -7.49 9.75
N ASN A 49 2.45 -7.31 9.64
CA ASN A 49 3.18 -7.55 8.39
C ASN A 49 4.33 -8.54 8.54
N ASN A 50 4.26 -9.48 9.49
CA ASN A 50 5.25 -10.55 9.66
C ASN A 50 6.72 -10.08 9.59
N ASN A 51 7.00 -8.86 10.06
CA ASN A 51 8.32 -8.20 9.99
C ASN A 51 8.93 -8.11 8.58
N PHE A 52 8.12 -7.97 7.52
CA PHE A 52 8.60 -7.60 6.19
C PHE A 52 9.27 -6.21 6.20
N ALA A 53 10.01 -5.90 5.13
CA ALA A 53 10.89 -4.73 5.03
C ALA A 53 10.23 -3.35 5.27
N TYR A 54 8.91 -3.24 5.16
CA TYR A 54 8.15 -2.01 5.35
C TYR A 54 6.90 -2.25 6.20
N PRO A 55 6.40 -1.22 6.92
CA PRO A 55 5.11 -1.31 7.59
C PRO A 55 3.99 -1.57 6.58
N ALA A 56 2.91 -2.22 7.03
CA ALA A 56 1.72 -2.45 6.22
C ALA A 56 0.49 -1.79 6.82
N TYR A 57 -0.41 -1.37 5.93
CA TYR A 57 -1.68 -0.78 6.32
C TYR A 57 -2.82 -1.29 5.45
N PHE A 58 -4.02 -1.34 6.03
CA PHE A 58 -5.26 -1.44 5.29
C PHE A 58 -5.74 -0.06 4.88
N VAL A 59 -6.15 0.08 3.62
CA VAL A 59 -6.74 1.33 3.12
C VAL A 59 -8.24 1.36 3.41
N ASN A 60 -8.67 2.39 4.14
CA ASN A 60 -10.08 2.61 4.49
C ASN A 60 -10.73 3.67 3.60
N GLN A 61 -9.98 4.73 3.26
CA GLN A 61 -10.46 5.84 2.43
C GLN A 61 -9.29 6.51 1.69
N VAL A 62 -9.58 7.06 0.52
CA VAL A 62 -8.65 7.85 -0.31
C VAL A 62 -9.25 9.23 -0.54
N GLU A 63 -8.44 10.27 -0.40
CA GLU A 63 -8.79 11.66 -0.69
C GLU A 63 -7.76 12.21 -1.69
N VAL A 64 -8.22 12.80 -2.80
CA VAL A 64 -7.35 13.37 -3.83
C VAL A 64 -7.00 14.80 -3.42
N GLN A 65 -5.71 15.17 -3.53
CA GLN A 65 -5.26 16.57 -3.36
C GLN A 65 -5.48 17.38 -4.63
#